data_AF-A0A1A0HIS1-F1
#
_entry.id   AF-A0A1A0HIS1-F1
#
_cell.length_a   1.000
_cell.length_b   1.000
_cell.length_c   1.000
_cell.angle_alpha   90.00
_cell.angle_beta   90.00
_cell.angle_gamma   90.00
#
_symmetry.space_group_name_H-M   'P 1'
#
loop_
_entity.id
_entity.type
_entity.pdbx_description
1 polymer ?
#
loop_
_entity_poly.entity_id
_entity_poly.type
_entity_poly.pdbx_seq_one_letter_code
_entity_poly.pdbx_strand_id
1 'polypeptide(L)'
;MEKTKSSLIFQHVVDSAPLGILPELVETYLLSLMRSDNMNAVVSLVHILLHSNFKHYRFSNQFWSLLTSKSASLGHHGAASLAYHEIINPFVNFSGDGPISEENEHILFLLLPTTIESLAIVFAQNGNHVAVEGLRQYFKRFYSNFGHRDVYQTLYITKVEFLAAAGLFSEALNAFTALAIKYKGHIGYRDPKDLVYSLKYASHMHYKKRKMNIAQNISHIVQEDSDKFNNSFCPDIKFNDYTFERSLYWAILDGVLSVQDLPKFKSLLSKKLKELMARHDSVVDRLLAFIFNNHSSMGKFVIACLCETGHIPEAIAVINKLPSLFPRVKETACITEIDFQRIFKALEIQFQAQESHDCKALQSQLMTSYELCQRLVRNSSMSRACFRSFLQCYFSSPLANIDEINQISESWKSRGGKPIGLGSSAYKNALSCGLSSLDLRNYITENPIFK
;
A
#
# COMPACT_ATOMS: atom_id res chain seq x y z
N MET A 1 16.67 -33.59 26.87
CA MET A 1 17.72 -33.11 27.81
C MET A 1 18.09 -31.64 27.63
N GLU A 2 18.16 -31.08 26.42
CA GLU A 2 18.49 -29.64 26.22
C GLU A 2 17.43 -28.66 26.75
N LYS A 3 16.12 -28.92 26.52
CA LYS A 3 15.03 -28.06 27.03
C LYS A 3 15.04 -27.89 28.56
N THR A 4 15.34 -28.97 29.29
CA THR A 4 15.47 -28.97 30.75
C THR A 4 16.67 -28.16 31.23
N LYS A 5 17.80 -28.17 30.52
CA LYS A 5 18.98 -27.36 30.86
C LYS A 5 18.75 -25.87 30.59
N SER A 6 18.12 -25.52 29.48
CA SER A 6 17.78 -24.12 29.17
C SER A 6 16.77 -23.54 30.18
N SER A 7 15.78 -24.31 30.62
CA SER A 7 14.85 -23.87 31.66
C SER A 7 15.54 -23.56 33.00
N LEU A 8 16.55 -24.34 33.38
CA LEU A 8 17.31 -24.13 34.61
C LEU A 8 18.21 -22.88 34.54
N ILE A 9 18.83 -22.63 33.38
CA ILE A 9 19.63 -21.41 33.15
C ILE A 9 18.72 -20.18 33.19
N PHE A 10 17.55 -20.24 32.54
CA PHE A 10 16.58 -19.15 32.58
C PHE A 10 16.19 -18.79 34.02
N GLN A 11 15.79 -19.78 34.82
CA GLN A 11 15.39 -19.56 36.21
C GLN A 11 16.54 -18.98 37.04
N HIS A 12 17.75 -19.51 36.87
CA HIS A 12 18.93 -18.99 37.57
C HIS A 12 19.22 -17.52 37.25
N VAL A 13 19.08 -17.10 35.97
CA VAL A 13 19.25 -15.70 35.58
C VAL A 13 18.17 -14.82 36.19
N VAL A 14 16.92 -15.28 36.24
CA VAL A 14 15.82 -14.55 36.86
C VAL A 14 16.05 -14.36 38.36
N ASP A 15 16.36 -15.43 39.08
CA ASP A 15 16.55 -15.40 40.55
C ASP A 15 17.76 -14.54 40.94
N SER A 16 18.78 -14.52 40.09
CA SER A 16 20.02 -13.78 40.34
C SER A 16 20.02 -12.38 39.71
N ALA A 17 18.97 -11.97 39.01
CA ALA A 17 18.89 -10.67 38.35
C ALA A 17 19.12 -9.47 39.30
N PRO A 18 18.57 -9.46 40.54
CA PRO A 18 18.82 -8.39 41.51
C PRO A 18 20.27 -8.35 42.03
N LEU A 19 20.97 -9.49 41.99
CA LEU A 19 22.34 -9.64 42.49
C LEU A 19 23.41 -9.14 41.50
N GLY A 20 23.03 -8.87 40.24
CA GLY A 20 23.92 -8.31 39.23
C GLY A 20 24.81 -9.34 38.55
N ILE A 21 24.23 -10.18 37.69
CA ILE A 21 24.98 -11.12 36.84
C ILE A 21 25.77 -10.34 35.78
N LEU A 22 26.94 -10.85 35.36
CA LEU A 22 27.73 -10.23 34.29
C LEU A 22 26.88 -10.03 33.01
N PRO A 23 26.68 -8.78 32.53
CA PRO A 23 25.78 -8.50 31.41
C PRO A 23 26.15 -9.25 30.12
N GLU A 24 27.44 -9.47 29.86
CA GLU A 24 27.95 -10.18 28.68
C GLU A 24 27.49 -11.65 28.63
N LEU A 25 27.45 -12.33 29.79
CA LEU A 25 26.95 -13.71 29.89
C LEU A 25 25.44 -13.77 29.64
N VAL A 26 24.72 -12.80 30.19
CA VAL A 26 23.28 -12.67 30.01
C VAL A 26 22.94 -12.39 28.55
N GLU A 27 23.67 -11.49 27.89
CA GLU A 27 23.48 -11.19 26.47
C GLU A 27 23.80 -12.41 25.59
N THR A 28 24.88 -13.15 25.90
CA THR A 28 25.20 -14.41 25.21
C THR A 28 24.06 -15.42 25.33
N TYR A 29 23.46 -15.54 26.51
CA TYR A 29 22.33 -16.42 26.73
C TYR A 29 21.07 -15.95 25.97
N LEU A 30 20.76 -14.65 26.00
CA LEU A 30 19.66 -14.08 25.21
C LEU A 30 19.85 -14.32 23.70
N LEU A 31 21.08 -14.19 23.19
CA LEU A 31 21.41 -14.52 21.80
C LEU A 31 21.18 -16.01 21.49
N SER A 32 21.48 -16.91 22.42
CA SER A 32 21.20 -18.35 22.27
C SER A 32 19.71 -18.65 22.22
N LEU A 33 18.90 -17.94 23.01
CA LEU A 33 17.44 -18.05 23.00
C LEU A 33 16.85 -17.53 21.69
N MET A 34 17.36 -16.40 21.17
CA MET A 34 16.96 -15.87 19.86
C MET A 34 17.31 -16.80 18.70
N ARG A 35 18.48 -17.46 18.75
CA ARG A 35 18.87 -18.48 17.76
C ARG A 35 17.96 -19.70 17.78
N SER A 36 17.35 -19.99 18.93
CA SER A 36 16.40 -21.07 19.12
C SER A 36 14.94 -20.64 18.87
N ASP A 37 14.74 -19.45 18.29
CA ASP A 37 13.43 -18.83 18.02
C ASP A 37 12.51 -18.67 19.25
N ASN A 38 13.07 -18.71 20.46
CA ASN A 38 12.31 -18.56 21.70
C ASN A 38 12.19 -17.09 22.10
N MET A 39 11.51 -16.31 21.27
CA MET A 39 11.37 -14.85 21.44
C MET A 39 10.58 -14.47 22.70
N ASN A 40 9.63 -15.29 23.14
CA ASN A 40 8.90 -15.03 24.39
C ASN A 40 9.84 -15.04 25.60
N ALA A 41 10.73 -16.03 25.70
CA ALA A 41 11.72 -16.09 26.78
C ALA A 41 12.67 -14.88 26.72
N VAL A 42 13.10 -14.48 25.52
CA VAL A 42 13.96 -13.30 25.33
C VAL A 42 13.26 -12.04 25.84
N VAL A 43 12.02 -11.80 25.42
CA VAL A 43 11.24 -10.63 25.82
C VAL A 43 11.02 -10.59 27.33
N SER A 44 10.57 -11.70 27.92
CA SER A 44 10.35 -11.80 29.36
C SER A 44 11.63 -11.54 30.15
N LEU A 45 12.74 -12.13 29.72
CA LEU A 45 14.01 -12.00 30.42
C LEU A 45 14.56 -10.58 30.32
N VAL A 46 14.49 -9.94 29.14
CA VAL A 46 14.87 -8.54 28.97
C VAL A 46 14.06 -7.63 29.89
N HIS A 47 12.73 -7.80 29.96
CA HIS A 47 11.90 -7.03 30.88
C HIS A 47 12.30 -7.22 32.34
N ILE A 48 12.54 -8.46 32.78
CA ILE A 48 12.98 -8.77 34.15
C ILE A 48 14.31 -8.07 34.47
N LEU A 49 15.29 -8.15 33.56
CA LEU A 49 16.62 -7.58 33.76
C LEU A 49 16.60 -6.05 33.80
N LEU A 50 15.92 -5.41 32.84
CA LEU A 50 15.80 -3.95 32.80
C LEU A 50 15.01 -3.41 34.00
N HIS A 51 13.98 -4.13 34.45
CA HIS A 51 13.22 -3.76 35.65
C HIS A 51 14.04 -3.92 36.93
N SER A 52 14.86 -4.98 37.01
CA SER A 52 15.70 -5.25 38.19
C SER A 52 16.82 -4.21 38.34
N ASN A 53 17.56 -3.92 37.27
CA ASN A 53 18.66 -2.94 37.30
C ASN A 53 19.02 -2.42 35.88
N PHE A 54 18.28 -1.43 35.39
CA PHE A 54 18.50 -0.80 34.08
C PHE A 54 19.92 -0.23 33.87
N LYS A 55 20.56 0.27 34.93
CA LYS A 55 21.92 0.85 34.82
C LYS A 55 22.97 -0.23 34.56
N HIS A 56 22.78 -1.41 35.14
CA HIS A 56 23.69 -2.55 35.02
C HIS A 56 23.48 -3.33 33.73
N TYR A 57 22.23 -3.66 33.39
CA TYR A 57 21.90 -4.47 32.22
C TYR A 57 21.72 -3.61 30.96
N ARG A 58 22.82 -3.00 30.49
CA ARG A 58 22.85 -2.30 29.20
C ARG A 58 23.22 -3.26 28.09
N PHE A 59 22.24 -3.61 27.25
CA PHE A 59 22.48 -4.48 26.10
C PHE A 59 23.15 -3.72 24.95
N SER A 60 23.95 -4.43 24.17
CA SER A 60 24.65 -3.86 23.03
C SER A 60 23.69 -3.45 21.90
N ASN A 61 24.13 -2.51 21.05
CA ASN A 61 23.42 -2.17 19.81
C ASN A 61 23.26 -3.38 18.88
N GLN A 62 24.20 -4.34 18.93
CA GLN A 62 24.13 -5.57 18.15
C GLN A 62 22.97 -6.45 18.61
N PHE A 63 22.78 -6.61 19.93
CA PHE A 63 21.64 -7.33 20.48
C PHE A 63 20.32 -6.71 20.01
N TRP A 64 20.16 -5.40 20.17
CA TRP A 64 18.94 -4.70 19.79
C TRP A 64 18.66 -4.77 18.28
N SER A 65 19.70 -4.64 17.45
CA SER A 65 19.58 -4.80 15.99
C SER A 65 19.10 -6.19 15.60
N LEU A 66 19.69 -7.23 16.21
CA LEU A 66 19.30 -8.63 15.98
C LEU A 66 17.89 -8.94 16.48
N LEU A 67 17.54 -8.51 17.69
CA LEU A 67 16.20 -8.67 18.26
C LEU A 67 15.16 -8.05 17.34
N THR A 68 15.40 -6.82 16.88
CA THR A 68 14.48 -6.10 16.01
C THR A 68 14.30 -6.82 14.68
N SER A 69 15.40 -7.17 14.00
CA SER A 69 15.35 -7.91 12.73
C SER A 69 14.67 -9.28 12.87
N LYS A 70 14.94 -10.00 13.96
CA LYS A 70 14.34 -11.30 14.24
C LYS A 70 12.85 -11.19 14.58
N SER A 71 12.45 -10.19 15.37
CA SER A 71 11.04 -9.93 15.68
C SER A 71 10.24 -9.59 14.42
N ALA A 72 10.84 -8.83 13.52
CA ALA A 72 10.21 -8.44 12.26
C ALA A 72 10.07 -9.63 11.29
N SER A 73 11.12 -10.46 11.16
CA SER A 73 11.08 -11.65 10.28
C SER A 73 10.16 -12.76 10.79
N LEU A 74 10.02 -12.93 12.11
CA LEU A 74 9.10 -13.90 12.70
C LEU A 74 7.67 -13.38 12.88
N GLY A 75 7.42 -12.09 12.63
CA GLY A 75 6.12 -11.48 12.90
C GLY A 75 5.78 -11.39 14.40
N HIS A 76 6.78 -11.37 15.28
CA HIS A 76 6.57 -11.51 16.72
C HIS A 76 6.26 -10.16 17.39
N HIS A 77 4.97 -9.90 17.65
CA HIS A 77 4.49 -8.62 18.15
C HIS A 77 5.07 -8.17 19.50
N GLY A 78 5.23 -9.07 20.48
CA GLY A 78 5.80 -8.71 21.79
C GLY A 78 7.24 -8.18 21.70
N ALA A 79 8.12 -8.92 21.02
CA ALA A 79 9.48 -8.50 20.74
C ALA A 79 9.56 -7.23 19.87
N ALA A 80 8.67 -7.09 18.88
CA ALA A 80 8.58 -5.88 18.07
C ALA A 80 8.21 -4.66 18.93
N SER A 81 7.26 -4.82 19.86
CA SER A 81 6.83 -3.77 20.79
C SER A 81 7.95 -3.37 21.74
N LEU A 82 8.69 -4.34 22.29
CA LEU A 82 9.88 -4.09 23.09
C LEU A 82 10.93 -3.28 22.31
N ALA A 83 11.27 -3.71 21.09
CA ALA A 83 12.21 -2.98 20.24
C ALA A 83 11.71 -1.56 19.90
N TYR A 84 10.41 -1.40 19.63
CA TYR A 84 9.80 -0.08 19.39
C TYR A 84 9.96 0.84 20.60
N HIS A 85 9.62 0.35 21.79
CA HIS A 85 9.68 1.12 23.03
C HIS A 85 11.08 1.35 23.57
N GLU A 86 12.13 0.72 23.03
CA GLU A 86 13.51 0.94 23.46
C GLU A 86 14.32 1.73 22.42
N ILE A 87 14.04 1.55 21.13
CA ILE A 87 14.87 2.11 20.04
C ILE A 87 14.17 3.28 19.33
N ILE A 88 12.87 3.16 19.08
CA ILE A 88 12.13 4.11 18.24
C ILE A 88 11.47 5.19 19.10
N ASN A 89 10.78 4.76 20.16
CA ASN A 89 10.06 5.62 21.08
C ASN A 89 10.34 5.23 22.54
N PRO A 90 11.55 5.51 23.07
CA PRO A 90 11.94 5.20 24.44
C PRO A 90 11.06 5.89 25.47
N PHE A 91 10.26 5.10 26.19
CA PHE A 91 9.36 5.56 27.24
C PHE A 91 10.09 6.32 28.37
N VAL A 92 11.37 5.98 28.59
CA VAL A 92 12.24 6.53 29.65
C VAL A 92 12.49 8.04 29.49
N ASN A 93 12.27 8.62 28.30
CA ASN A 93 12.43 10.05 28.06
C ASN A 93 11.15 10.86 28.27
N PHE A 94 10.01 10.22 28.55
CA PHE A 94 8.69 10.85 28.72
C PHE A 94 8.23 10.94 30.18
N SER A 95 9.02 10.45 31.14
CA SER A 95 8.70 10.47 32.57
C SER A 95 9.16 11.74 33.32
N GLY A 96 9.54 12.80 32.60
CA GLY A 96 9.87 14.11 33.18
C GLY A 96 8.80 15.15 32.84
N ASP A 97 8.48 16.06 33.78
CA ASP A 97 7.49 17.14 33.69
C ASP A 97 7.76 18.22 32.60
N GLY A 98 8.55 17.90 31.57
CA GLY A 98 8.80 18.79 30.43
C GLY A 98 7.70 18.72 29.37
N PRO A 99 7.59 19.73 28.48
CA PRO A 99 6.73 19.60 27.31
C PRO A 99 7.14 18.36 26.54
N ILE A 100 6.17 17.48 26.29
CA ILE A 100 6.34 16.23 25.55
C ILE A 100 7.05 16.56 24.23
N SER A 101 8.36 16.33 24.16
CA SER A 101 9.02 16.29 22.86
C SER A 101 8.51 15.02 22.20
N GLU A 102 7.62 15.15 21.22
CA GLU A 102 7.13 14.04 20.40
C GLU A 102 8.28 13.30 19.68
N GLU A 103 9.52 13.82 19.76
CA GLU A 103 10.69 13.33 19.06
C GLU A 103 11.83 12.94 20.02
N ASN A 104 12.17 11.65 20.06
CA ASN A 104 13.30 11.15 20.84
C ASN A 104 14.65 11.65 20.28
N GLU A 105 15.32 12.58 20.96
CA GLU A 105 16.62 13.14 20.53
C GLU A 105 17.78 12.13 20.58
N HIS A 106 17.65 11.03 21.34
CA HIS A 106 18.72 10.07 21.60
C HIS A 106 18.43 8.70 20.96
N ILE A 107 18.87 8.52 19.71
CA ILE A 107 18.85 7.23 19.03
C ILE A 107 20.28 6.72 18.90
N LEU A 108 20.57 5.59 19.56
CA LEU A 108 21.92 5.01 19.66
C LEU A 108 22.43 4.44 18.33
N PHE A 109 21.53 3.96 17.47
CA PHE A 109 21.84 3.44 16.14
C PHE A 109 20.59 3.43 15.24
N LEU A 110 20.81 3.35 13.94
CA LEU A 110 19.73 3.35 12.94
C LEU A 110 19.26 1.93 12.60
N LEU A 111 17.95 1.72 12.58
CA LEU A 111 17.34 0.46 12.13
C LEU A 111 17.28 0.39 10.61
N LEU A 112 17.63 -0.75 10.01
CA LEU A 112 17.52 -0.94 8.56
C LEU A 112 16.12 -0.59 8.03
N PRO A 113 15.99 0.10 6.88
CA PRO A 113 14.69 0.45 6.28
C PRO A 113 13.75 -0.75 6.09
N THR A 114 14.28 -1.90 5.69
CA THR A 114 13.50 -3.14 5.51
C THR A 114 12.97 -3.70 6.83
N THR A 115 13.70 -3.49 7.94
CA THR A 115 13.23 -3.83 9.28
C THR A 115 12.09 -2.91 9.70
N ILE A 116 12.18 -1.61 9.44
CA ILE A 116 11.11 -0.63 9.70
C ILE A 116 9.84 -1.00 8.95
N GLU A 117 9.97 -1.34 7.67
CA GLU A 117 8.88 -1.83 6.83
C GLU A 117 8.21 -3.06 7.44
N SER A 118 9.01 -4.07 7.78
CA SER A 118 8.52 -5.33 8.33
C SER A 118 7.83 -5.13 9.69
N LEU A 119 8.38 -4.29 10.56
CA LEU A 119 7.76 -3.92 11.83
C LEU A 119 6.40 -3.23 11.63
N ALA A 120 6.29 -2.33 10.65
CA ALA A 120 5.04 -1.65 10.35
C ALA A 120 3.94 -2.65 9.98
N ILE A 121 4.29 -3.68 9.19
CA ILE A 121 3.38 -4.77 8.84
C ILE A 121 2.96 -5.55 10.11
N VAL A 122 3.91 -5.89 10.99
CA VAL A 122 3.61 -6.57 12.26
C VAL A 122 2.65 -5.75 13.11
N PHE A 123 2.90 -4.46 13.30
CA PHE A 123 2.04 -3.60 14.09
C PHE A 123 0.65 -3.41 13.49
N ALA A 124 0.56 -3.27 12.17
CA ALA A 124 -0.72 -3.16 11.48
C ALA A 124 -1.57 -4.44 11.62
N GLN A 125 -0.94 -5.62 11.54
CA GLN A 125 -1.64 -6.90 11.75
C GLN A 125 -2.12 -7.07 13.19
N ASN A 126 -1.45 -6.46 14.17
CA ASN A 126 -1.77 -6.57 15.60
C ASN A 126 -2.57 -5.36 16.14
N GLY A 127 -2.98 -4.44 15.29
CA GLY A 127 -3.88 -3.35 15.69
C GLY A 127 -3.20 -2.11 16.30
N ASN A 128 -1.87 -1.99 16.26
CA ASN A 128 -1.13 -0.92 16.94
C ASN A 128 -0.82 0.26 16.00
N HIS A 129 -1.77 1.18 15.89
CA HIS A 129 -1.71 2.35 15.00
C HIS A 129 -0.66 3.39 15.40
N VAL A 130 -0.50 3.60 16.70
CA VAL A 130 0.46 4.55 17.26
C VAL A 130 1.87 4.14 16.85
N ALA A 131 2.19 2.84 16.92
CA ALA A 131 3.50 2.33 16.51
C ALA A 131 3.76 2.48 15.01
N VAL A 132 2.75 2.28 14.15
CA VAL A 132 2.89 2.50 12.70
C VAL A 132 3.20 3.96 12.39
N GLU A 133 2.53 4.89 13.07
CA GLU A 133 2.78 6.32 12.92
C GLU A 133 4.18 6.71 13.46
N GLY A 134 4.58 6.17 14.62
CA GLY A 134 5.92 6.37 15.16
C GLY A 134 7.03 5.84 14.24
N LEU A 135 6.83 4.68 13.62
CA LEU A 135 7.74 4.15 12.59
C LEU A 135 7.84 5.07 11.37
N ARG A 136 6.71 5.66 10.94
CA ARG A 136 6.68 6.62 9.83
C ARG A 136 7.43 7.90 10.17
N GLN A 137 7.26 8.42 11.39
CA GLN A 137 7.98 9.60 11.88
C GLN A 137 9.49 9.31 11.99
N TYR A 138 9.86 8.18 12.59
CA TYR A 138 11.24 7.69 12.62
C TYR A 138 11.84 7.60 11.23
N PHE A 139 11.12 6.99 10.28
CA PHE A 139 11.58 6.88 8.91
C PHE A 139 11.75 8.25 8.24
N LYS A 140 10.77 9.15 8.39
CA LYS A 140 10.83 10.52 7.88
C LYS A 140 12.02 11.28 8.44
N ARG A 141 12.43 11.02 9.68
CA ARG A 141 13.54 11.71 10.32
C ARG A 141 14.90 11.26 9.79
N PHE A 142 15.11 9.95 9.64
CA PHE A 142 16.44 9.39 9.36
C PHE A 142 16.69 8.98 7.91
N TYR A 143 15.64 8.72 7.13
CA TYR A 143 15.75 8.14 5.80
C TYR A 143 15.24 9.06 4.70
N SER A 144 15.82 8.97 3.51
CA SER A 144 15.32 9.67 2.33
C SER A 144 14.14 8.91 1.72
N ASN A 145 12.96 9.54 1.63
CA ASN A 145 11.79 8.89 0.99
C ASN A 145 12.08 8.55 -0.49
N PHE A 146 12.88 9.35 -1.19
CA PHE A 146 13.28 9.09 -2.57
C PHE A 146 14.32 7.98 -2.70
N GLY A 147 15.21 7.83 -1.71
CA GLY A 147 16.22 6.77 -1.68
C GLY A 147 15.64 5.41 -1.28
N HIS A 148 14.53 5.40 -0.55
CA HIS A 148 13.87 4.21 -0.03
C HIS A 148 12.38 4.23 -0.38
N ARG A 149 12.07 4.33 -1.68
CA ARG A 149 10.69 4.53 -2.16
C ARG A 149 9.75 3.39 -1.80
N ASP A 150 10.24 2.16 -1.84
CA ASP A 150 9.43 0.97 -1.54
C ASP A 150 8.99 0.99 -0.07
N VAL A 151 9.94 1.20 0.86
CA VAL A 151 9.64 1.34 2.30
C VAL A 151 8.71 2.52 2.54
N TYR A 152 8.95 3.66 1.88
CA TYR A 152 8.07 4.82 1.95
C TYR A 152 6.64 4.47 1.48
N GLN A 153 6.49 3.77 0.37
CA GLN A 153 5.20 3.32 -0.14
C GLN A 153 4.51 2.38 0.85
N THR A 154 5.22 1.36 1.34
CA THR A 154 4.69 0.38 2.28
C THR A 154 4.20 1.05 3.56
N LEU A 155 4.93 2.02 4.13
CA LEU A 155 4.50 2.73 5.34
C LEU A 155 3.17 3.47 5.15
N TYR A 156 2.95 4.11 4.00
CA TYR A 156 1.68 4.80 3.75
C TYR A 156 0.54 3.84 3.39
N ILE A 157 0.81 2.76 2.64
CA ILE A 157 -0.17 1.70 2.38
C ILE A 157 -0.63 1.09 3.71
N THR A 158 0.33 0.75 4.58
CA THR A 158 0.08 0.14 5.88
C THR A 158 -0.81 1.03 6.75
N LYS A 159 -0.61 2.35 6.74
CA LYS A 159 -1.48 3.31 7.43
C LYS A 159 -2.93 3.24 6.94
N VAL A 160 -3.15 3.25 5.62
CA VAL A 160 -4.51 3.19 5.04
C VAL A 160 -5.18 1.86 5.37
N GLU A 161 -4.47 0.75 5.17
CA GLU A 161 -4.98 -0.61 5.39
C GLU A 161 -5.31 -0.87 6.86
N PHE A 162 -4.46 -0.37 7.77
CA PHE A 162 -4.71 -0.49 9.19
C PHE A 162 -5.95 0.33 9.62
N LEU A 163 -6.05 1.61 9.24
CA LEU A 163 -7.21 2.45 9.59
C LEU A 163 -8.52 1.84 9.04
N ALA A 164 -8.44 1.25 7.84
CA ALA A 164 -9.54 0.52 7.26
C ALA A 164 -9.90 -0.76 8.04
N ALA A 165 -8.89 -1.52 8.50
CA ALA A 165 -9.11 -2.70 9.34
C ALA A 165 -9.75 -2.36 10.69
N ALA A 166 -9.42 -1.19 11.26
CA ALA A 166 -10.03 -0.65 12.47
C ALA A 166 -11.46 -0.11 12.25
N GLY A 167 -11.94 -0.04 11.01
CA GLY A 167 -13.27 0.49 10.67
C GLY A 167 -13.39 2.01 10.69
N LEU A 168 -12.28 2.74 10.84
CA LEU A 168 -12.22 4.19 10.89
C LEU A 168 -12.29 4.79 9.48
N PHE A 169 -13.49 4.78 8.88
CA PHE A 169 -13.65 5.13 7.45
C PHE A 169 -13.17 6.54 7.09
N SER A 170 -13.52 7.56 7.88
CA SER A 170 -13.13 8.94 7.58
C SER A 170 -11.61 9.13 7.62
N GLU A 171 -10.94 8.55 8.61
CA GLU A 171 -9.48 8.60 8.73
C GLU A 171 -8.78 7.81 7.64
N ALA A 172 -9.29 6.61 7.32
CA ALA A 172 -8.79 5.80 6.22
C ALA A 172 -8.94 6.50 4.87
N LEU A 173 -10.05 7.20 4.64
CA LEU A 173 -10.30 8.00 3.45
C LEU A 173 -9.35 9.19 3.34
N ASN A 174 -9.12 9.91 4.44
CA ASN A 174 -8.14 11.01 4.47
C ASN A 174 -6.72 10.50 4.19
N ALA A 175 -6.34 9.38 4.81
CA ALA A 175 -5.05 8.74 4.58
C ALA A 175 -4.91 8.23 3.14
N PHE A 176 -5.98 7.68 2.55
CA PHE A 176 -6.03 7.27 1.15
C PHE A 176 -5.78 8.44 0.22
N THR A 177 -6.47 9.56 0.42
CA THR A 177 -6.31 10.78 -0.41
C THR A 177 -4.88 11.31 -0.30
N ALA A 178 -4.32 11.34 0.91
CA ALA A 178 -2.93 11.72 1.15
C ALA A 178 -1.92 10.78 0.46
N LEU A 179 -2.21 9.48 0.40
CA LEU A 179 -1.41 8.50 -0.34
C LEU A 179 -1.54 8.70 -1.85
N ALA A 180 -2.74 8.88 -2.36
CA ALA A 180 -3.00 8.99 -3.80
C ALA A 180 -2.27 10.17 -4.45
N ILE A 181 -2.18 11.31 -3.75
CA ILE A 181 -1.45 12.50 -4.22
C ILE A 181 0.07 12.26 -4.36
N LYS A 182 0.63 11.22 -3.73
CA LYS A 182 2.07 10.89 -3.79
C LYS A 182 2.47 10.14 -5.05
N TYR A 183 1.52 9.68 -5.86
CA TYR A 183 1.75 8.97 -7.13
C TYR A 183 1.74 9.93 -8.33
N LYS A 184 2.76 9.84 -9.18
CA LYS A 184 2.94 10.74 -10.34
C LYS A 184 1.82 10.62 -11.36
N GLY A 185 1.23 9.44 -11.52
CA GLY A 185 0.14 9.23 -12.46
C GLY A 185 -1.08 10.10 -12.18
N HIS A 186 -1.24 10.59 -10.95
CA HIS A 186 -2.36 11.43 -10.56
C HIS A 186 -2.05 12.93 -10.56
N ILE A 187 -0.81 13.33 -10.86
CA ILE A 187 -0.41 14.73 -11.02
C ILE A 187 -0.46 15.09 -12.51
N GLY A 188 -0.96 16.28 -12.83
CA GLY A 188 -0.91 16.83 -14.19
C GLY A 188 0.51 16.83 -14.75
N TYR A 189 0.65 16.61 -16.06
CA TYR A 189 1.94 16.57 -16.75
C TYR A 189 2.76 17.85 -16.49
N ARG A 190 4.04 17.69 -16.10
CA ARG A 190 5.02 18.78 -15.97
C ARG A 190 6.19 18.51 -16.89
N ASP A 191 6.71 19.54 -17.55
CA ASP A 191 7.85 19.42 -18.47
C ASP A 191 9.11 18.98 -17.70
N PRO A 192 9.75 17.86 -18.06
CA PRO A 192 10.99 17.40 -17.43
C PRO A 192 12.18 18.37 -17.55
N LYS A 193 12.14 19.32 -18.50
CA LYS A 193 13.21 20.29 -18.75
C LYS A 193 13.28 21.42 -17.72
N ASP A 194 12.24 21.55 -16.91
CA ASP A 194 12.16 22.54 -15.85
C ASP A 194 13.09 22.12 -14.68
N LEU A 195 14.36 22.56 -14.73
CA LEU A 195 15.43 22.19 -13.78
C LEU A 195 15.08 22.50 -12.31
N VAL A 196 14.39 23.63 -12.08
CA VAL A 196 13.87 24.07 -10.76
C VAL A 196 12.87 23.07 -10.18
N TYR A 197 12.31 22.22 -11.04
CA TYR A 197 11.27 21.27 -10.77
C TYR A 197 11.77 19.81 -10.84
N SER A 198 13.09 19.55 -10.89
CA SER A 198 13.58 18.17 -10.80
C SER A 198 13.66 17.69 -9.35
N LEU A 199 13.17 16.48 -9.07
CA LEU A 199 13.31 15.80 -7.76
C LEU A 199 14.77 15.76 -7.28
N LYS A 200 15.72 15.60 -8.22
CA LYS A 200 17.15 15.62 -7.96
C LYS A 200 17.63 16.99 -7.47
N TYR A 201 17.15 18.08 -8.09
CA TYR A 201 17.44 19.44 -7.66
C TYR A 201 16.83 19.74 -6.29
N ALA A 202 15.55 19.39 -6.07
CA ALA A 202 14.91 19.54 -4.76
C ALA A 202 15.68 18.78 -3.67
N SER A 203 16.00 17.50 -3.89
CA SER A 203 16.78 16.69 -2.96
C SER A 203 18.15 17.32 -2.64
N HIS A 204 18.84 17.88 -3.64
CA HIS A 204 20.13 18.54 -3.46
C HIS A 204 20.01 19.85 -2.68
N MET A 205 18.97 20.66 -2.95
CA MET A 205 18.70 21.90 -2.22
C MET A 205 18.36 21.62 -0.75
N HIS A 206 17.54 20.61 -0.48
CA HIS A 206 17.25 20.18 0.90
C HIS A 206 18.49 19.63 1.61
N TYR A 207 19.36 18.89 0.92
CA TYR A 207 20.64 18.46 1.47
C TYR A 207 21.55 19.65 1.83
N LYS A 208 21.64 20.67 0.97
CA LYS A 208 22.40 21.90 1.26
C LYS A 208 21.82 22.67 2.44
N LYS A 209 20.50 22.89 2.48
CA LYS A 209 19.80 23.50 3.63
C LYS A 209 20.09 22.71 4.92
N ARG A 210 20.04 21.38 4.87
CA ARG A 210 20.39 20.51 6.01
C ARG A 210 21.82 20.74 6.49
N LYS A 211 22.79 20.74 5.58
CA LYS A 211 24.20 20.97 5.96
C LYS A 211 24.40 22.35 6.60
N MET A 212 23.71 23.37 6.11
CA MET A 212 23.74 24.73 6.67
C MET A 212 23.10 24.80 8.05
N ASN A 213 21.91 24.21 8.24
CA ASN A 213 21.24 24.19 9.54
C ASN A 213 22.06 23.44 10.60
N ILE A 214 22.65 22.29 10.22
CA ILE A 214 23.55 21.54 11.11
C ILE A 214 24.75 22.41 11.50
N ALA A 215 25.39 23.07 10.54
CA ALA A 215 26.53 23.95 10.81
C ALA A 215 26.15 25.13 11.71
N GLN A 216 25.01 25.78 11.47
CA GLN A 216 24.50 26.88 12.29
C GLN A 216 24.21 26.44 13.73
N ASN A 217 23.54 25.30 13.91
CA ASN A 217 23.24 24.75 15.23
C ASN A 217 24.52 24.36 15.99
N ILE A 218 25.51 23.78 15.31
CA ILE A 218 26.81 23.46 15.93
C ILE A 218 27.55 24.75 16.31
N SER A 219 27.49 25.81 15.51
CA SER A 219 28.15 27.08 15.84
C SER A 219 27.51 27.81 17.04
N HIS A 220 26.19 27.67 17.24
CA HIS A 220 25.50 28.23 18.40
C HIS A 220 25.87 27.51 19.71
N ILE A 221 26.09 26.19 19.67
CA ILE A 221 26.54 25.39 20.83
C ILE A 221 27.94 25.81 21.31
N VAL A 222 28.79 26.32 20.42
CA VAL A 222 30.18 26.70 20.74
C VAL A 222 30.29 28.13 21.30
N GLN A 223 29.22 28.94 21.26
CA GLN A 223 29.25 30.34 21.70
C GLN A 223 28.57 30.60 23.06
N GLU A 224 27.83 29.65 23.63
CA GLU A 224 27.15 29.82 24.92
C GLU A 224 27.86 29.03 26.05
N ASP A 225 28.93 29.62 26.57
CA ASP A 225 29.25 29.47 27.99
C ASP A 225 28.32 30.42 28.78
N SER A 226 27.67 29.87 29.81
CA SER A 226 26.83 30.51 30.86
C SER A 226 25.30 30.41 30.70
N ASP A 227 24.73 29.54 31.54
CA ASP A 227 23.43 29.66 32.20
C ASP A 227 22.20 30.01 31.34
N LYS A 228 21.72 29.03 30.56
CA LYS A 228 20.29 28.69 30.37
C LYS A 228 20.13 27.51 29.41
N PHE A 229 20.06 26.30 29.97
CA PHE A 229 19.69 25.07 29.25
C PHE A 229 18.22 25.13 28.79
N ASN A 230 17.93 25.78 27.66
CA ASN A 230 16.61 25.67 27.01
C ASN A 230 16.62 25.68 25.48
N ASN A 231 17.79 25.73 24.84
CA ASN A 231 17.90 25.53 23.40
C ASN A 231 18.41 24.12 23.12
N SER A 232 17.62 23.11 23.52
CA SER A 232 17.82 21.74 23.04
C SER A 232 17.83 21.74 21.52
N PHE A 233 18.66 20.88 20.95
CA PHE A 233 18.80 20.67 19.52
C PHE A 233 17.45 20.25 18.94
N CYS A 234 16.64 21.24 18.56
CA CYS A 234 15.34 21.06 17.97
C CYS A 234 15.47 21.50 16.51
N PRO A 235 16.17 20.73 15.65
CA PRO A 235 16.04 20.99 14.24
C PRO A 235 14.55 20.78 13.95
N ASP A 236 13.86 21.86 13.58
CA ASP A 236 12.50 21.79 13.07
C ASP A 236 12.60 21.03 11.74
N ILE A 237 12.67 19.69 11.82
CA ILE A 237 12.88 18.79 10.68
C ILE A 237 11.54 18.68 9.94
N LYS A 238 11.11 19.79 9.36
CA LYS A 238 10.18 19.81 8.23
C LYS A 238 10.91 19.28 6.99
N PHE A 239 11.51 18.10 7.06
CA PHE A 239 12.37 17.56 6.00
C PHE A 239 11.88 16.19 5.51
N ASN A 240 12.18 15.89 4.25
CA ASN A 240 11.59 14.86 3.38
C ASN A 240 10.21 15.16 2.77
N ASP A 241 9.68 16.36 2.98
CA ASP A 241 8.66 16.90 2.10
C ASP A 241 9.38 17.52 0.90
N TYR A 242 9.33 16.84 -0.25
CA TYR A 242 9.84 17.35 -1.53
C TYR A 242 8.84 18.40 -2.02
N THR A 243 8.80 19.51 -1.30
CA THR A 243 7.94 20.68 -1.52
C THR A 243 8.85 21.89 -1.44
N PHE A 244 8.76 22.80 -2.41
CA PHE A 244 9.24 24.15 -2.14
C PHE A 244 8.17 24.88 -1.34
N GLU A 245 8.57 25.86 -0.51
CA GLU A 245 7.70 26.65 0.39
C GLU A 245 6.51 27.35 -0.31
N ARG A 246 6.42 27.30 -1.64
CA ARG A 246 5.31 27.82 -2.45
C ARG A 246 4.94 26.94 -3.65
N SER A 247 5.38 25.68 -3.70
CA SER A 247 5.14 24.80 -4.85
C SER A 247 4.43 23.51 -4.48
N LEU A 248 3.70 22.97 -5.46
CA LEU A 248 2.97 21.71 -5.35
C LEU A 248 3.92 20.53 -5.12
N TYR A 249 3.52 19.61 -4.24
CA TYR A 249 4.22 18.38 -3.86
C TYR A 249 4.79 17.62 -5.07
N TRP A 250 6.06 17.22 -4.97
CA TRP A 250 6.66 16.27 -5.91
C TRP A 250 6.19 14.86 -5.58
N ALA A 251 5.36 14.26 -6.44
CA ALA A 251 5.08 12.84 -6.33
C ALA A 251 6.38 12.03 -6.45
N ILE A 252 6.65 11.23 -5.43
CA ILE A 252 7.84 10.39 -5.31
C ILE A 252 7.58 9.02 -5.94
N LEU A 253 6.34 8.54 -5.81
CA LEU A 253 5.93 7.22 -6.27
C LEU A 253 5.61 7.28 -7.76
N ASP A 254 6.18 6.34 -8.51
CA ASP A 254 5.89 6.17 -9.93
C ASP A 254 4.56 5.42 -10.12
N GLY A 255 3.94 5.55 -11.28
CA GLY A 255 2.69 4.85 -11.60
C GLY A 255 1.44 5.42 -10.92
N VAL A 256 0.50 4.55 -10.58
CA VAL A 256 -0.82 4.86 -10.00
C VAL A 256 -1.14 3.87 -8.88
N LEU A 257 -1.91 4.29 -7.89
CA LEU A 257 -2.36 3.41 -6.81
C LEU A 257 -3.30 2.33 -7.37
N SER A 258 -3.00 1.07 -7.11
CA SER A 258 -3.82 -0.07 -7.53
C SER A 258 -4.83 -0.44 -6.45
N VAL A 259 -5.98 -0.96 -6.88
CA VAL A 259 -7.01 -1.50 -5.96
C VAL A 259 -6.48 -2.72 -5.18
N GLN A 260 -5.50 -3.44 -5.74
CA GLN A 260 -4.88 -4.60 -5.10
C GLN A 260 -3.94 -4.22 -3.95
N ASP A 261 -3.44 -2.98 -3.94
CA ASP A 261 -2.53 -2.49 -2.90
C ASP A 261 -3.26 -2.24 -1.58
N LEU A 262 -4.59 -2.07 -1.62
CA LEU A 262 -5.41 -1.66 -0.48
C LEU A 262 -6.67 -2.54 -0.29
N PRO A 263 -6.51 -3.86 0.00
CA PRO A 263 -7.63 -4.79 0.11
C PRO A 263 -8.59 -4.50 1.28
N LYS A 264 -8.09 -4.10 2.46
CA LYS A 264 -8.93 -3.77 3.63
C LYS A 264 -9.70 -2.48 3.39
N PHE A 265 -9.06 -1.46 2.82
CA PHE A 265 -9.74 -0.22 2.46
C PHE A 265 -10.87 -0.45 1.47
N LYS A 266 -10.60 -1.23 0.41
CA LYS A 266 -11.62 -1.64 -0.56
C LYS A 266 -12.78 -2.39 0.11
N SER A 267 -12.49 -3.31 1.03
CA SER A 267 -13.54 -4.04 1.77
C SER A 267 -14.42 -3.09 2.60
N LEU A 268 -13.81 -2.15 3.32
CA LEU A 268 -14.53 -1.14 4.09
C LEU A 268 -15.37 -0.22 3.19
N LEU A 269 -14.80 0.24 2.06
CA LEU A 269 -15.51 1.03 1.07
C LEU A 269 -16.70 0.26 0.49
N SER A 270 -16.52 -1.02 0.13
CA SER A 270 -17.60 -1.86 -0.39
C SER A 270 -18.78 -1.96 0.58
N LYS A 271 -18.53 -2.11 1.89
CA LYS A 271 -19.58 -2.07 2.92
C LYS A 271 -20.34 -0.74 2.91
N LYS A 272 -19.61 0.38 2.87
CA LYS A 272 -20.22 1.73 2.82
C LYS A 272 -20.97 2.02 1.53
N LEU A 273 -20.51 1.50 0.41
CA LEU A 273 -21.21 1.60 -0.86
C LEU A 273 -22.50 0.77 -0.85
N LYS A 274 -22.51 -0.45 -0.29
CA LYS A 274 -23.75 -1.23 -0.13
C LYS A 274 -24.81 -0.47 0.70
N GLU A 275 -24.40 0.16 1.80
CA GLU A 275 -25.29 1.01 2.62
C GLU A 275 -25.85 2.20 1.82
N LEU A 276 -25.05 2.77 0.91
CA LEU A 276 -25.45 3.88 0.05
C LEU A 276 -26.39 3.43 -1.07
N MET A 277 -26.10 2.28 -1.70
CA MET A 277 -26.90 1.70 -2.78
C MET A 277 -28.31 1.30 -2.33
N ALA A 278 -28.50 0.98 -1.04
CA ALA A 278 -29.80 0.69 -0.46
C ALA A 278 -30.74 1.91 -0.37
N ARG A 279 -30.25 3.13 -0.64
CA ARG A 279 -31.04 4.38 -0.59
C ARG A 279 -31.58 4.70 -2.00
N HIS A 280 -32.88 4.98 -2.11
CA HIS A 280 -33.63 5.09 -3.38
C HIS A 280 -33.36 6.35 -4.26
N ASP A 281 -32.36 7.17 -3.96
CA ASP A 281 -32.08 8.41 -4.72
C ASP A 281 -31.01 8.22 -5.80
N SER A 282 -30.74 9.24 -6.64
CA SER A 282 -29.68 9.21 -7.67
C SER A 282 -28.31 8.80 -7.11
N VAL A 283 -28.01 7.50 -7.19
CA VAL A 283 -26.80 6.91 -6.61
C VAL A 283 -25.57 7.34 -7.39
N VAL A 284 -25.67 7.36 -8.73
CA VAL A 284 -24.53 7.69 -9.61
C VAL A 284 -24.00 9.10 -9.32
N ASP A 285 -24.88 10.10 -9.18
CA ASP A 285 -24.41 11.48 -8.94
C ASP A 285 -23.75 11.63 -7.56
N ARG A 286 -24.25 10.90 -6.54
CA ARG A 286 -23.62 10.84 -5.22
C ARG A 286 -22.24 10.18 -5.27
N LEU A 287 -22.10 9.09 -6.03
CA LEU A 287 -20.81 8.42 -6.23
C LEU A 287 -19.82 9.35 -6.93
N LEU A 288 -20.26 10.08 -7.96
CA LEU A 288 -19.42 11.03 -8.68
C LEU A 288 -19.02 12.21 -7.81
N ALA A 289 -19.94 12.76 -7.01
CA ALA A 289 -19.63 13.81 -6.03
C ALA A 289 -18.64 13.30 -4.97
N PHE A 290 -18.81 12.06 -4.49
CA PHE A 290 -17.87 11.43 -3.57
C PHE A 290 -16.47 11.30 -4.18
N ILE A 291 -16.36 10.83 -5.42
CA ILE A 291 -15.06 10.71 -6.12
C ILE A 291 -14.44 12.10 -6.32
N PHE A 292 -15.23 13.07 -6.78
CA PHE A 292 -14.80 14.46 -7.03
C PHE A 292 -14.25 15.14 -5.77
N ASN A 293 -14.94 14.99 -4.64
CA ASN A 293 -14.55 15.62 -3.37
C ASN A 293 -13.32 14.99 -2.70
N ASN A 294 -12.88 13.80 -3.14
CA ASN A 294 -11.75 13.11 -2.56
C ASN A 294 -10.54 13.12 -3.50
N HIS A 295 -10.57 12.27 -4.53
CA HIS A 295 -9.48 12.13 -5.48
C HIS A 295 -9.90 11.27 -6.69
N SER A 296 -9.34 11.54 -7.87
CA SER A 296 -9.68 10.80 -9.11
C SER A 296 -9.39 9.29 -9.02
N SER A 297 -8.35 8.89 -8.28
CA SER A 297 -8.02 7.48 -8.03
C SER A 297 -9.15 6.71 -7.31
N MET A 298 -10.02 7.41 -6.57
CA MET A 298 -11.16 6.80 -5.90
C MET A 298 -12.10 6.13 -6.90
N GLY A 299 -12.19 6.64 -8.13
CA GLY A 299 -13.02 6.05 -9.18
C GLY A 299 -12.71 4.57 -9.42
N LYS A 300 -11.43 4.17 -9.41
CA LYS A 300 -11.03 2.76 -9.58
C LYS A 300 -11.51 1.86 -8.46
N PHE A 301 -11.46 2.37 -7.22
CA PHE A 301 -11.93 1.67 -6.03
C PHE A 301 -13.46 1.54 -6.03
N VAL A 302 -14.17 2.61 -6.39
CA VAL A 302 -15.63 2.61 -6.52
C VAL A 302 -16.07 1.63 -7.61
N ILE A 303 -15.48 1.69 -8.81
CA ILE A 303 -15.79 0.76 -9.92
C ILE A 303 -15.54 -0.69 -9.49
N ALA A 304 -14.40 -0.98 -8.85
CA ALA A 304 -14.10 -2.32 -8.37
C ALA A 304 -15.11 -2.83 -7.34
N CYS A 305 -15.53 -1.97 -6.39
CA CYS A 305 -16.54 -2.33 -5.41
C CYS A 305 -17.90 -2.59 -6.08
N LEU A 306 -18.35 -1.70 -6.98
CA LEU A 306 -19.63 -1.83 -7.68
C LEU A 306 -19.70 -3.14 -8.48
N CYS A 307 -18.63 -3.49 -9.19
CA CYS A 307 -18.51 -4.76 -9.92
C CYS A 307 -18.64 -5.98 -8.99
N GLU A 308 -18.00 -5.96 -7.82
CA GLU A 308 -18.06 -7.06 -6.84
C GLU A 308 -19.41 -7.16 -6.13
N THR A 309 -20.15 -6.06 -6.06
CA THR A 309 -21.49 -6.02 -5.47
C THR A 309 -22.62 -6.23 -6.49
N GLY A 310 -22.29 -6.42 -7.77
CA GLY A 310 -23.27 -6.64 -8.83
C GLY A 310 -23.95 -5.38 -9.39
N HIS A 311 -23.51 -4.19 -8.98
CA HIS A 311 -24.00 -2.88 -9.45
C HIS A 311 -23.25 -2.43 -10.73
N ILE A 312 -23.30 -3.30 -11.75
CA ILE A 312 -22.58 -3.11 -13.02
C ILE A 312 -23.05 -1.86 -13.78
N PRO A 313 -24.36 -1.56 -13.91
CA PRO A 313 -24.83 -0.36 -14.61
C PRO A 313 -24.25 0.93 -14.02
N GLU A 314 -24.17 1.02 -12.69
CA GLU A 314 -23.58 2.14 -11.98
C GLU A 314 -22.06 2.21 -12.22
N ALA A 315 -21.38 1.07 -12.26
CA ALA A 315 -19.94 1.02 -12.58
C ALA A 315 -19.66 1.57 -13.98
N ILE A 316 -20.48 1.20 -14.97
CA ILE A 316 -20.41 1.71 -16.36
C ILE A 316 -20.77 3.19 -16.42
N ALA A 317 -21.76 3.65 -15.64
CA ALA A 317 -22.10 5.07 -15.60
C ALA A 317 -20.96 5.91 -15.01
N VAL A 318 -20.31 5.41 -13.94
CA VAL A 318 -19.15 6.06 -13.33
C VAL A 318 -17.96 6.09 -14.28
N ILE A 319 -17.60 4.96 -14.91
CA ILE A 319 -16.45 4.90 -15.84
C ILE A 319 -16.63 5.85 -17.02
N ASN A 320 -17.85 6.01 -17.55
CA ASN A 320 -18.11 6.91 -18.67
C ASN A 320 -18.01 8.40 -18.28
N LYS A 321 -18.42 8.78 -17.06
CA LYS A 321 -18.41 10.18 -16.60
C LYS A 321 -17.08 10.62 -15.98
N LEU A 322 -16.28 9.69 -15.46
CA LEU A 322 -15.06 10.01 -14.70
C LEU A 322 -14.03 10.89 -15.44
N PRO A 323 -13.74 10.70 -16.75
CA PRO A 323 -12.77 11.53 -17.47
C PRO A 323 -13.21 13.00 -17.54
N SER A 324 -14.50 13.24 -17.76
CA SER A 324 -15.07 14.59 -17.82
C SER A 324 -15.04 15.33 -16.47
N LEU A 325 -15.03 14.61 -15.34
CA LEU A 325 -14.90 15.20 -14.01
C LEU A 325 -13.49 15.68 -13.70
N PHE A 326 -12.47 15.11 -14.34
CA PHE A 326 -11.05 15.42 -14.09
C PHE A 326 -10.30 15.73 -15.38
N PRO A 327 -10.65 16.80 -16.11
CA PRO A 327 -10.08 17.11 -17.44
C PRO A 327 -8.57 17.42 -17.42
N ARG A 328 -8.01 17.72 -16.24
CA ARG A 328 -6.57 17.99 -16.06
C ARG A 328 -5.74 16.74 -15.77
N VAL A 329 -6.38 15.60 -15.56
CA VAL A 329 -5.73 14.30 -15.32
C VAL A 329 -5.80 13.50 -16.62
N LYS A 330 -4.72 12.80 -16.96
CA LYS A 330 -4.73 11.92 -18.15
C LYS A 330 -5.82 10.86 -17.98
N GLU A 331 -6.62 10.60 -19.01
CA GLU A 331 -7.72 9.62 -18.94
C GLU A 331 -7.23 8.24 -18.47
N THR A 332 -6.05 7.82 -18.95
CA THR A 332 -5.39 6.56 -18.59
C THR A 332 -4.96 6.46 -17.12
N ALA A 333 -4.90 7.58 -16.40
CA ALA A 333 -4.66 7.60 -14.97
C ALA A 333 -5.95 7.51 -14.15
N CYS A 334 -7.07 8.04 -14.67
CA CYS A 334 -8.40 7.92 -14.08
C CYS A 334 -8.96 6.52 -14.27
N ILE A 335 -8.82 5.98 -15.48
CA ILE A 335 -9.39 4.69 -15.91
C ILE A 335 -8.31 3.88 -16.60
N THR A 336 -8.24 2.59 -16.29
CA THR A 336 -7.31 1.64 -16.88
C THR A 336 -8.05 0.48 -17.49
N GLU A 337 -7.38 -0.28 -18.36
CA GLU A 337 -7.95 -1.52 -18.90
C GLU A 337 -8.29 -2.55 -17.83
N ILE A 338 -7.62 -2.51 -16.66
CA ILE A 338 -7.94 -3.37 -15.52
C ILE A 338 -9.35 -3.09 -14.99
N ASP A 339 -9.81 -1.84 -15.07
CA ASP A 339 -11.16 -1.45 -14.63
C ASP A 339 -12.22 -2.06 -15.57
N PHE A 340 -11.95 -2.09 -16.89
CA PHE A 340 -12.79 -2.79 -17.87
C PHE A 340 -12.76 -4.31 -17.69
N GLN A 341 -11.61 -4.91 -17.38
CA GLN A 341 -11.52 -6.33 -17.06
C GLN A 341 -12.43 -6.72 -15.89
N ARG A 342 -12.55 -5.85 -14.87
CA ARG A 342 -13.48 -6.08 -13.74
C ARG A 342 -14.95 -6.04 -14.19
N ILE A 343 -15.30 -5.08 -15.06
CA ILE A 343 -16.66 -4.99 -15.62
C ILE A 343 -16.98 -6.23 -16.45
N PHE A 344 -16.09 -6.65 -17.36
CA PHE A 344 -16.30 -7.84 -18.18
C PHE A 344 -16.44 -9.10 -17.32
N LYS A 345 -15.61 -9.26 -16.30
CA LYS A 345 -15.71 -10.39 -15.37
C LYS A 345 -17.02 -10.38 -14.57
N ALA A 346 -17.49 -9.21 -14.14
CA ALA A 346 -18.76 -9.09 -13.43
C ALA A 346 -19.94 -9.44 -14.33
N LEU A 347 -19.92 -8.98 -15.59
CA LEU A 347 -20.92 -9.33 -16.61
C LEU A 347 -20.90 -10.83 -16.93
N GLU A 348 -19.71 -11.44 -17.06
CA GLU A 348 -19.54 -12.88 -17.28
C GLU A 348 -20.24 -13.69 -16.18
N ILE A 349 -20.05 -13.31 -14.92
CA ILE A 349 -20.70 -13.96 -13.78
C ILE A 349 -22.22 -13.81 -13.86
N GLN A 350 -22.75 -12.64 -14.27
CA GLN A 350 -24.19 -12.45 -14.43
C GLN A 350 -24.78 -13.26 -15.59
N PHE A 351 -24.08 -13.36 -16.72
CA PHE A 351 -24.50 -14.23 -17.83
C PHE A 351 -24.56 -15.70 -17.42
N GLN A 352 -23.61 -16.16 -16.61
CA GLN A 352 -23.58 -17.54 -16.11
C GLN A 352 -24.65 -17.81 -15.04
N ALA A 353 -25.06 -16.78 -14.28
CA ALA A 353 -26.03 -16.91 -13.20
C ALA A 353 -27.49 -16.75 -13.64
N GLN A 354 -27.77 -16.08 -14.76
CA GLN A 354 -29.14 -15.79 -15.19
C GLN A 354 -29.71 -16.87 -16.12
N GLU A 355 -30.85 -17.46 -15.71
CA GLU A 355 -31.74 -18.21 -16.60
C GLU A 355 -32.63 -17.21 -17.39
N SER A 356 -32.12 -16.77 -18.54
CA SER A 356 -32.88 -16.30 -19.73
C SER A 356 -33.59 -14.92 -19.79
N HIS A 357 -33.91 -14.23 -18.68
CA HIS A 357 -34.83 -13.07 -18.80
C HIS A 357 -34.22 -11.68 -19.13
N ASP A 358 -32.93 -11.40 -18.87
CA ASP A 358 -32.33 -10.05 -19.05
C ASP A 358 -31.10 -9.98 -19.98
N CYS A 359 -30.86 -11.03 -20.78
CA CYS A 359 -29.62 -11.17 -21.56
C CYS A 359 -29.39 -10.04 -22.58
N LYS A 360 -30.45 -9.41 -23.11
CA LYS A 360 -30.33 -8.28 -24.06
C LYS A 360 -29.75 -7.03 -23.40
N ALA A 361 -30.18 -6.71 -22.19
CA ALA A 361 -29.68 -5.55 -21.46
C ALA A 361 -28.20 -5.74 -21.07
N LEU A 362 -27.84 -6.94 -20.61
CA LEU A 362 -26.46 -7.30 -20.30
C LEU A 362 -25.57 -7.28 -21.54
N GLN A 363 -26.04 -7.79 -22.68
CA GLN A 363 -25.31 -7.72 -23.96
C GLN A 363 -25.07 -6.27 -24.37
N SER A 364 -26.09 -5.40 -24.26
CA SER A 364 -25.92 -3.97 -24.53
C SER A 364 -24.87 -3.33 -23.62
N GLN A 365 -24.86 -3.66 -22.33
CA GLN A 365 -23.86 -3.16 -21.37
C GLN A 365 -22.44 -3.65 -21.70
N LEU A 366 -22.29 -4.91 -22.11
CA LEU A 366 -21.02 -5.48 -22.56
C LEU A 366 -20.47 -4.72 -23.77
N MET A 367 -21.31 -4.52 -24.78
CA MET A 367 -20.90 -3.83 -26.02
C MET A 367 -20.59 -2.36 -25.77
N THR A 368 -21.41 -1.66 -24.99
CA THR A 368 -21.11 -0.28 -24.56
C THR A 368 -19.77 -0.24 -23.83
N SER A 369 -19.51 -1.15 -22.88
CA SER A 369 -18.24 -1.19 -22.14
C SER A 369 -17.03 -1.45 -23.04
N TYR A 370 -17.18 -2.30 -24.06
CA TYR A 370 -16.16 -2.54 -25.05
C TYR A 370 -15.84 -1.30 -25.90
N GLU A 371 -16.87 -0.61 -26.39
CA GLU A 371 -16.72 0.65 -27.12
C GLU A 371 -16.06 1.73 -26.26
N LEU A 372 -16.47 1.86 -25.00
CA LEU A 372 -15.83 2.75 -24.02
C LEU A 372 -14.33 2.44 -23.89
N CYS A 373 -13.96 1.17 -23.77
CA CYS A 373 -12.57 0.74 -23.71
C CYS A 373 -11.81 1.07 -25.00
N GLN A 374 -12.40 0.83 -26.16
CA GLN A 374 -11.77 1.18 -27.45
C GLN A 374 -11.53 2.69 -27.59
N ARG A 375 -12.45 3.54 -27.07
CA ARG A 375 -12.26 5.00 -27.06
C ARG A 375 -11.11 5.42 -26.16
N LEU A 376 -10.92 4.75 -25.02
CA LEU A 376 -9.80 5.04 -24.11
C LEU A 376 -8.44 4.73 -24.76
N VAL A 377 -8.37 3.63 -25.53
CA VAL A 377 -7.13 3.10 -26.10
C VAL A 377 -6.95 3.56 -27.57
N ARG A 378 -7.52 4.70 -27.99
CA ARG A 378 -7.54 5.16 -29.40
C ARG A 378 -6.20 5.10 -30.14
N ASN A 379 -5.10 5.36 -29.44
CA ASN A 379 -3.75 5.47 -30.03
C ASN A 379 -2.89 4.21 -29.82
N SER A 380 -3.43 3.16 -29.21
CA SER A 380 -2.72 1.90 -28.96
C SER A 380 -3.62 0.69 -29.19
N SER A 381 -3.04 -0.50 -29.26
CA SER A 381 -3.86 -1.73 -29.19
C SER A 381 -4.27 -1.97 -27.73
N MET A 382 -5.50 -2.42 -27.54
CA MET A 382 -5.98 -2.93 -26.25
C MET A 382 -5.03 -4.05 -25.77
N SER A 383 -4.81 -4.20 -24.47
CA SER A 383 -3.98 -5.31 -24.00
C SER A 383 -4.65 -6.66 -24.28
N ARG A 384 -3.82 -7.69 -24.48
CA ARG A 384 -4.28 -9.08 -24.64
C ARG A 384 -5.13 -9.55 -23.45
N ALA A 385 -4.83 -9.11 -22.24
CA ALA A 385 -5.57 -9.48 -21.04
C ALA A 385 -6.99 -8.86 -21.02
N CYS A 386 -7.11 -7.60 -21.45
CA CYS A 386 -8.40 -6.92 -21.54
C CYS A 386 -9.26 -7.54 -22.64
N PHE A 387 -8.70 -7.73 -23.84
CA PHE A 387 -9.43 -8.33 -24.95
C PHE A 387 -9.83 -9.79 -24.66
N ARG A 388 -8.97 -10.56 -23.97
CA ARG A 388 -9.33 -11.89 -23.46
C ARG A 388 -10.55 -11.85 -22.54
N SER A 389 -10.56 -10.94 -21.59
CA SER A 389 -11.65 -10.83 -20.60
C SER A 389 -12.97 -10.46 -21.28
N PHE A 390 -12.91 -9.57 -22.28
CA PHE A 390 -14.05 -9.26 -23.13
C PHE A 390 -14.57 -10.50 -23.87
N LEU A 391 -13.71 -11.24 -24.58
CA LEU A 391 -14.12 -12.43 -25.33
C LEU A 391 -14.68 -13.53 -24.42
N GLN A 392 -14.08 -13.75 -23.25
CA GLN A 392 -14.60 -14.69 -22.26
C GLN A 392 -16.02 -14.33 -21.82
N CYS A 393 -16.27 -13.05 -21.55
CA CYS A 393 -17.61 -12.56 -21.24
C CYS A 393 -18.56 -12.68 -22.43
N TYR A 394 -18.12 -12.31 -23.64
CA TYR A 394 -18.94 -12.34 -24.85
C TYR A 394 -19.45 -13.76 -25.16
N PHE A 395 -18.57 -14.76 -25.15
CA PHE A 395 -18.97 -16.15 -25.36
C PHE A 395 -19.73 -16.77 -24.18
N SER A 396 -19.81 -16.09 -23.04
CA SER A 396 -20.72 -16.49 -21.96
C SER A 396 -22.14 -15.99 -22.20
N SER A 397 -22.34 -15.01 -23.09
CA SER A 397 -23.67 -14.52 -23.46
C SER A 397 -24.39 -15.48 -24.40
N PRO A 398 -25.67 -15.80 -24.16
CA PRO A 398 -26.47 -16.60 -25.09
C PRO A 398 -26.80 -15.84 -26.39
N LEU A 399 -26.52 -14.53 -26.45
CA LEU A 399 -26.75 -13.68 -27.63
C LEU A 399 -25.49 -13.48 -28.47
N ALA A 400 -24.40 -14.21 -28.19
CA ALA A 400 -23.17 -14.16 -28.95
C ALA A 400 -23.42 -14.50 -30.44
N ASN A 401 -22.98 -13.61 -31.34
CA ASN A 401 -23.10 -13.73 -32.78
C ASN A 401 -21.71 -13.86 -33.43
N ILE A 402 -21.59 -14.78 -34.39
CA ILE A 402 -20.37 -14.97 -35.19
C ILE A 402 -20.00 -13.72 -35.98
N ASP A 403 -20.97 -13.07 -36.63
CA ASP A 403 -20.67 -11.95 -37.53
C ASP A 403 -20.03 -10.79 -36.79
N GLU A 404 -20.56 -10.48 -35.60
CA GLU A 404 -20.02 -9.46 -34.70
C GLU A 404 -18.62 -9.84 -34.20
N ILE A 405 -18.39 -11.11 -33.86
CA ILE A 405 -17.07 -11.60 -33.44
C ILE A 405 -16.04 -11.52 -34.56
N ASN A 406 -16.40 -11.88 -35.79
CA ASN A 406 -15.51 -11.78 -36.93
C ASN A 406 -15.08 -10.33 -37.14
N GLN A 407 -16.03 -9.39 -37.12
CA GLN A 407 -15.73 -7.96 -37.24
C GLN A 407 -14.82 -7.45 -36.11
N ILE A 408 -15.11 -7.82 -34.86
CA ILE A 408 -14.30 -7.45 -33.69
C ILE A 408 -12.89 -8.03 -33.79
N SER A 409 -12.77 -9.29 -34.22
CA SER A 409 -11.50 -10.01 -34.28
C SER A 409 -10.62 -9.55 -35.44
N GLU A 410 -11.20 -9.16 -36.57
CA GLU A 410 -10.51 -8.48 -37.66
C GLU A 410 -9.98 -7.10 -37.22
N SER A 411 -10.79 -6.34 -36.48
CA SER A 411 -10.36 -5.07 -35.88
C SER A 411 -9.18 -5.26 -34.90
N TRP A 412 -9.20 -6.34 -34.11
CA TRP A 412 -8.09 -6.70 -33.23
C TRP A 412 -6.80 -7.02 -34.00
N LYS A 413 -6.89 -7.84 -35.05
CA LYS A 413 -5.75 -8.24 -35.87
C LYS A 413 -5.14 -7.07 -36.65
N SER A 414 -5.98 -6.24 -37.26
CA SER A 414 -5.52 -5.06 -38.01
C SER A 414 -4.71 -4.09 -37.15
N ARG A 415 -4.94 -4.08 -35.83
CA ARG A 415 -4.16 -3.31 -34.84
C ARG A 415 -2.93 -4.07 -34.29
N GLY A 416 -2.50 -5.14 -34.95
CA GLY A 416 -1.35 -5.96 -34.54
C GLY A 416 -1.65 -6.93 -33.39
N GLY A 417 -2.93 -7.18 -33.12
CA GLY A 417 -3.39 -8.11 -32.11
C GLY A 417 -2.97 -9.54 -32.42
N LYS A 418 -2.34 -10.21 -31.46
CA LYS A 418 -1.97 -11.63 -31.56
C LYS A 418 -3.09 -12.53 -31.02
N PRO A 419 -3.16 -13.81 -31.41
CA PRO A 419 -4.14 -14.77 -30.88
C PRO A 419 -4.10 -14.87 -29.34
N ILE A 420 -5.23 -15.23 -28.71
CA ILE A 420 -5.38 -15.25 -27.25
C ILE A 420 -5.97 -16.56 -26.72
N GLY A 421 -5.55 -17.00 -25.53
CA GLY A 421 -6.15 -18.16 -24.89
C GLY A 421 -7.55 -17.89 -24.32
N LEU A 422 -8.54 -18.74 -24.61
CA LEU A 422 -9.84 -18.75 -23.89
C LEU A 422 -9.89 -19.82 -22.80
N GLY A 423 -10.81 -19.65 -21.85
CA GLY A 423 -11.16 -20.71 -20.89
C GLY A 423 -11.94 -21.83 -21.59
N SER A 424 -11.95 -23.03 -20.99
CA SER A 424 -12.59 -24.21 -21.59
C SER A 424 -14.09 -24.04 -21.83
N SER A 425 -14.81 -23.36 -20.92
CA SER A 425 -16.22 -23.03 -21.08
C SER A 425 -16.46 -22.07 -22.25
N ALA A 426 -15.77 -20.93 -22.26
CA ALA A 426 -15.87 -19.94 -23.33
C ALA A 426 -15.47 -20.51 -24.70
N TYR A 427 -14.47 -21.39 -24.75
CA TYR A 427 -14.07 -22.07 -25.98
C TYR A 427 -15.16 -23.01 -26.52
N LYS A 428 -15.77 -23.82 -25.65
CA LYS A 428 -16.91 -24.68 -26.02
C LYS A 428 -18.11 -23.86 -26.49
N ASN A 429 -18.41 -22.76 -25.81
CA ASN A 429 -19.49 -21.87 -26.23
C ASN A 429 -19.19 -21.22 -27.58
N ALA A 430 -17.95 -20.79 -27.82
CA ALA A 430 -17.55 -20.24 -29.11
C ALA A 430 -17.73 -21.25 -30.27
N LEU A 431 -17.38 -22.53 -30.04
CA LEU A 431 -17.67 -23.61 -31.00
C LEU A 431 -19.18 -23.79 -31.22
N SER A 432 -19.98 -23.73 -30.15
CA SER A 432 -21.45 -23.87 -30.25
C SER A 432 -22.12 -22.71 -30.96
N CYS A 433 -21.51 -21.52 -30.94
CA CYS A 433 -21.95 -20.37 -31.73
C CYS A 433 -21.68 -20.55 -33.23
N GLY A 434 -20.93 -21.59 -33.64
CA GLY A 434 -20.67 -21.94 -35.04
C GLY A 434 -19.30 -21.49 -35.57
N LEU A 435 -18.38 -21.05 -34.71
CA LEU A 435 -16.99 -20.82 -35.11
C LEU A 435 -16.29 -22.17 -35.32
N SER A 436 -15.65 -22.38 -36.48
CA SER A 436 -14.89 -23.59 -36.71
C SER A 436 -13.63 -23.63 -35.83
N SER A 437 -13.14 -24.83 -35.50
CA SER A 437 -11.87 -24.97 -34.79
C SER A 437 -10.69 -24.35 -35.54
N LEU A 438 -10.80 -24.23 -36.87
CA LEU A 438 -9.78 -23.62 -37.72
C LEU A 438 -9.81 -22.09 -37.62
N ASP A 439 -11.01 -21.50 -37.61
CA ASP A 439 -11.21 -20.06 -37.42
C ASP A 439 -10.80 -19.67 -36.02
N LEU A 440 -11.19 -20.44 -35.00
CA LEU A 440 -10.75 -20.23 -33.64
C LEU A 440 -9.23 -20.18 -33.57
N ARG A 441 -8.46 -21.07 -34.20
CA ARG A 441 -6.97 -21.01 -34.17
C ARG A 441 -6.39 -19.69 -34.67
N ASN A 442 -7.10 -18.99 -35.55
CA ASN A 442 -6.67 -17.69 -36.08
C ASN A 442 -6.88 -16.54 -35.08
N TYR A 443 -7.71 -16.72 -34.05
CA TYR A 443 -8.12 -15.67 -33.10
C TYR A 443 -7.82 -16.06 -31.63
N ILE A 444 -7.93 -17.34 -31.35
CA ILE A 444 -8.07 -17.98 -30.05
C ILE A 444 -7.27 -19.30 -30.01
N THR A 445 -6.38 -19.46 -29.04
CA THR A 445 -5.72 -20.75 -28.79
C THR A 445 -6.40 -21.46 -27.63
N GLU A 446 -6.57 -22.78 -27.70
CA GLU A 446 -6.98 -23.54 -26.52
C GLU A 446 -5.88 -23.42 -25.45
N ASN A 447 -6.26 -23.10 -24.21
CA ASN A 447 -5.28 -22.87 -23.14
C ASN A 447 -4.85 -24.23 -22.57
N PRO A 448 -3.59 -24.68 -22.76
CA PRO A 448 -3.18 -26.06 -22.49
C PRO A 448 -3.06 -26.41 -20.99
N ILE A 449 -3.35 -25.47 -20.08
CA ILE A 449 -3.12 -25.59 -18.63
C ILE A 449 -4.25 -26.36 -17.91
N PHE A 450 -5.34 -26.68 -18.61
CA PHE A 450 -6.42 -27.54 -18.08
C PHE A 450 -6.65 -28.71 -19.03
N LYS A 451 -5.74 -29.69 -19.00
CA LYS A 451 -6.01 -31.07 -19.43
C LYS A 451 -5.93 -31.98 -18.23
#